data_AF-A0A7X3X5G7-F1
#
_entry.id   AF-A0A7X3X5G7-F1
#
_cell.length_a   1.000
_cell.length_b   1.000
_cell.length_c   1.000
_cell.angle_alpha   90.00
_cell.angle_beta   90.00
_cell.angle_gamma   90.00
#
_symmetry.space_group_name_H-M   'P 1'
#
loop_
_entity.id
_entity.type
_entity.pdbx_description
1 polymer ?
#
loop_
_entity_poly.entity_id
_entity_poly.type
_entity_poly.pdbx_seq_one_letter_code
_entity_poly.pdbx_strand_id
1 'polypeptide(L)'
;MTSFIAALLAPVVGVLLYIWLHNRPSTIRAIDAVVLWILPVLVAFHVLPHAWAERHVAPLIAVLLGAGVLYAIEKISRSLARHTDDLAIVLGVLSIAVHALLEGGALTPATASAPFAVAVILHRVAVGLLIWWLLEPRHGVAAAMAGVGAILVATTIGFAAGTEILPDGHGAIELYQAFVAGSLLHVVFHQGRRDHRHD
;
A
#
# COMPACT_ATOMS: atom_id res chain seq x y z
N MET A 1 -2.00 -19.19 -0.02
CA MET A 1 -1.88 -18.98 -1.49
C MET A 1 -3.07 -18.23 -2.07
N THR A 2 -4.31 -18.56 -1.70
CA THR A 2 -5.52 -17.85 -2.14
C THR A 2 -5.49 -16.34 -1.85
N SER A 3 -5.12 -15.93 -0.63
CA SER A 3 -5.01 -14.52 -0.24
C SER A 3 -4.00 -13.73 -1.08
N PHE A 4 -2.87 -14.36 -1.41
CA PHE A 4 -1.85 -13.75 -2.28
C PHE A 4 -2.39 -13.53 -3.70
N ILE A 5 -3.03 -14.53 -4.30
CA ILE A 5 -3.61 -14.40 -5.65
C ILE A 5 -4.69 -13.31 -5.66
N ALA A 6 -5.57 -13.28 -4.66
CA ALA A 6 -6.60 -12.24 -4.55
C ALA A 6 -5.98 -10.84 -4.41
N ALA A 7 -4.95 -10.71 -3.58
CA ALA A 7 -4.24 -9.44 -3.43
C ALA A 7 -3.53 -9.05 -4.73
N LEU A 8 -2.88 -9.99 -5.42
CA LEU A 8 -2.19 -9.76 -6.69
C LEU A 8 -3.16 -9.26 -7.78
N LEU A 9 -4.38 -9.78 -7.83
CA LEU A 9 -5.40 -9.37 -8.81
C LEU A 9 -6.14 -8.08 -8.41
N ALA A 10 -6.12 -7.68 -7.14
CA ALA A 10 -6.87 -6.52 -6.66
C ALA A 10 -6.55 -5.19 -7.39
N PRO A 11 -5.29 -4.84 -7.72
CA PRO A 11 -5.01 -3.65 -8.53
C PRO A 11 -5.66 -3.70 -9.92
N VAL A 12 -5.75 -4.87 -10.54
CA VAL A 12 -6.43 -5.04 -11.84
C VAL A 12 -7.93 -4.77 -11.69
N VAL A 13 -8.54 -5.23 -10.60
CA VAL A 13 -9.93 -4.88 -10.27
C VAL A 13 -10.08 -3.36 -10.12
N GLY A 14 -9.12 -2.69 -9.49
CA GLY A 14 -9.07 -1.23 -9.40
C GLY A 14 -9.07 -0.53 -10.75
N VAL A 15 -8.26 -1.02 -11.70
CA VAL A 15 -8.23 -0.53 -13.10
C VAL A 15 -9.58 -0.71 -13.77
N LEU A 16 -10.18 -1.90 -13.67
CA LEU A 16 -11.48 -2.19 -14.28
C LEU A 16 -12.58 -1.30 -13.69
N LEU A 17 -12.55 -1.09 -12.37
CA LEU A 17 -13.47 -0.18 -11.68
C LEU A 17 -13.29 1.26 -12.16
N TYR A 18 -12.04 1.73 -12.33
CA TYR A 18 -11.78 3.05 -12.88
C TYR A 18 -12.41 3.21 -14.28
N ILE A 19 -12.13 2.27 -15.19
CA ILE A 19 -12.65 2.31 -16.57
C ILE A 19 -14.18 2.34 -16.57
N TRP A 20 -14.83 1.60 -15.66
CA TRP A 20 -16.28 1.57 -15.56
C TRP A 20 -16.89 2.80 -14.88
N LEU A 21 -16.21 3.37 -13.88
CA LEU A 21 -16.72 4.43 -13.00
C LEU A 21 -16.14 5.82 -13.31
N HIS A 22 -15.28 5.99 -14.32
CA HIS A 22 -14.62 7.27 -14.62
C HIS A 22 -15.60 8.44 -14.80
N ASN A 23 -16.83 8.15 -15.23
CA ASN A 23 -17.90 9.15 -15.40
C ASN A 23 -18.63 9.52 -14.09
N ARG A 24 -18.24 8.96 -12.93
CA ARG A 24 -18.90 9.16 -11.63
C ARG A 24 -17.90 9.55 -10.54
N PRO A 25 -17.47 10.82 -10.49
CA PRO A 25 -16.45 11.28 -9.54
C PRO A 25 -16.87 11.11 -8.06
N SER A 26 -18.16 11.10 -7.76
CA SER A 26 -18.68 10.83 -6.41
C SER A 26 -18.40 9.40 -5.93
N THR A 27 -18.40 8.42 -6.83
CA THR A 27 -18.18 7.01 -6.48
C THR A 27 -16.70 6.73 -6.22
N ILE A 28 -15.81 7.35 -7.00
CA ILE A 28 -14.35 7.26 -6.78
C ILE A 28 -13.98 7.81 -5.40
N ARG A 29 -14.51 8.99 -5.04
CA ARG A 29 -14.30 9.58 -3.70
C ARG A 29 -14.80 8.69 -2.55
N ALA A 30 -15.90 7.97 -2.76
CA ALA A 30 -16.42 7.05 -1.75
C ALA A 30 -15.50 5.84 -1.55
N ILE A 31 -14.92 5.30 -2.64
CA ILE A 31 -13.93 4.21 -2.57
C ILE A 31 -12.69 4.67 -1.82
N ASP A 32 -12.16 5.86 -2.15
CA ASP A 32 -11.01 6.44 -1.46
C ASP A 32 -11.27 6.64 0.03
N ALA A 33 -12.46 7.14 0.40
CA ALA A 33 -12.85 7.32 1.79
C ALA A 33 -12.92 5.99 2.55
N VAL A 34 -13.48 4.93 1.95
CA VAL A 34 -13.53 3.59 2.57
C VAL A 34 -12.12 3.04 2.81
N VAL A 35 -11.21 3.21 1.85
CA VAL A 35 -9.82 2.76 1.95
C VAL A 35 -9.05 3.56 3.00
N LEU A 36 -9.32 4.87 3.10
CA LEU A 36 -8.76 5.74 4.12
C LEU A 36 -9.07 5.24 5.54
N TRP A 37 -10.27 4.69 5.76
CA TRP A 37 -10.70 4.21 7.07
C TRP A 37 -10.25 2.78 7.38
N ILE A 38 -10.11 1.90 6.38
CA ILE A 38 -9.78 0.49 6.59
C ILE A 38 -8.39 0.28 7.20
N LEU A 39 -7.39 1.07 6.79
CA LEU A 39 -6.01 0.86 7.24
C LEU A 39 -5.77 1.32 8.69
N PRO A 40 -6.25 2.50 9.14
CA PRO A 40 -6.20 2.88 10.55
C PRO A 40 -6.97 1.90 11.44
N VAL A 41 -8.13 1.41 10.99
CA VAL A 41 -8.91 0.39 11.71
C VAL A 41 -8.12 -0.91 11.80
N LEU A 42 -7.47 -1.36 10.72
CA LEU A 42 -6.62 -2.55 10.76
C LEU A 42 -5.49 -2.38 11.79
N VAL A 43 -4.76 -1.27 11.77
CA VAL A 43 -3.69 -1.02 12.76
C VAL A 43 -4.26 -1.02 14.18
N ALA A 44 -5.40 -0.37 14.38
CA ALA A 44 -6.07 -0.25 15.68
C ALA A 44 -6.56 -1.59 16.25
N PHE A 45 -7.03 -2.50 15.40
CA PHE A 45 -7.61 -3.77 15.84
C PHE A 45 -6.70 -4.98 15.65
N HIS A 46 -5.60 -4.85 14.89
CA HIS A 46 -4.66 -5.94 14.65
C HIS A 46 -3.36 -5.77 15.45
N VAL A 47 -2.82 -4.55 15.54
CA VAL A 47 -1.53 -4.30 16.21
C VAL A 47 -1.71 -3.95 17.68
N LEU A 48 -2.61 -3.00 18.00
CA LEU A 48 -2.78 -2.53 19.38
C LEU A 48 -3.23 -3.61 20.37
N PRO A 49 -4.18 -4.50 20.04
CA PRO A 49 -4.60 -5.55 20.98
C PRO A 49 -3.47 -6.52 21.32
N HIS A 50 -2.59 -6.81 20.36
CA HIS A 50 -1.43 -7.67 20.57
C HIS A 50 -0.41 -7.01 21.50
N ALA A 51 -0.02 -5.77 21.20
CA ALA A 51 0.90 -5.00 22.04
C ALA A 51 0.40 -4.85 23.49
N TRP A 52 -0.92 -4.70 23.67
CA TRP A 52 -1.55 -4.62 24.98
C TRP A 52 -1.61 -5.97 25.70
N ALA A 53 -2.04 -7.04 25.03
CA ALA A 53 -2.19 -8.36 25.61
C ALA A 53 -0.85 -8.94 26.06
N GLU A 54 0.20 -8.76 25.26
CA GLU A 54 1.53 -9.30 25.55
C GLU A 54 2.38 -8.35 26.41
N ARG A 55 1.89 -7.14 26.69
CA ARG A 55 2.65 -6.07 27.39
C ARG A 55 4.00 -5.78 26.73
N HIS A 56 4.05 -5.87 25.40
CA HIS A 56 5.25 -5.69 24.61
C HIS A 56 5.09 -4.50 23.66
N VAL A 57 6.02 -3.53 23.76
CA VAL A 57 5.99 -2.29 22.95
C VAL A 57 6.61 -2.46 21.56
N ALA A 58 7.26 -3.60 21.29
CA ALA A 58 8.01 -3.83 20.07
C ALA A 58 7.15 -3.71 18.79
N PRO A 59 5.90 -4.21 18.72
CA PRO A 59 5.03 -3.99 17.56
C PRO A 59 4.72 -2.51 17.30
N LEU A 60 4.59 -1.69 18.34
CA LEU A 60 4.36 -0.25 18.18
C LEU A 60 5.60 0.45 17.60
N ILE A 61 6.80 0.06 18.06
CA ILE A 61 8.06 0.55 17.49
C ILE A 61 8.15 0.15 16.02
N ALA A 62 7.80 -1.09 15.68
CA ALA A 62 7.79 -1.57 14.31
C ALA A 62 6.83 -0.76 13.42
N VAL A 63 5.61 -0.45 13.88
CA VAL A 63 4.68 0.47 13.18
C VAL A 63 5.33 1.83 12.91
N LEU A 64 5.94 2.44 13.93
CA LEU A 64 6.58 3.75 13.77
C LEU A 64 7.76 3.71 12.80
N LEU A 65 8.56 2.64 12.83
CA LEU A 65 9.65 2.43 11.88
C LEU A 65 9.12 2.26 10.45
N GLY A 66 8.07 1.47 10.27
CA GLY A 66 7.41 1.28 8.97
C GLY A 66 6.91 2.58 8.37
N ALA A 67 6.20 3.38 9.18
CA ALA A 67 5.75 4.70 8.77
C ALA A 67 6.93 5.64 8.46
N GLY A 68 7.96 5.63 9.32
CA GLY A 68 9.13 6.50 9.21
C GLY A 68 9.98 6.24 7.97
N VAL A 69 10.20 4.98 7.59
CA VAL A 69 10.97 4.61 6.38
C VAL A 69 10.28 5.14 5.12
N LEU A 70 8.96 4.94 4.98
CA LEU A 70 8.24 5.42 3.81
C LEU A 70 8.12 6.95 3.80
N TYR A 71 7.96 7.59 4.96
CA TYR A 71 8.05 9.05 5.07
C TYR A 71 9.40 9.58 4.59
N ALA A 72 10.51 8.92 4.96
CA ALA A 72 11.84 9.30 4.53
C ALA A 72 12.00 9.15 3.01
N ILE A 73 11.58 8.00 2.45
CA ILE A 73 11.58 7.75 1.00
C ILE A 73 10.80 8.85 0.28
N GLU A 74 9.57 9.15 0.72
CA GLU A 74 8.75 10.19 0.11
C GLU A 74 9.39 11.58 0.20
N LYS A 75 9.97 11.92 1.35
CA LYS A 75 10.66 13.20 1.54
C LYS A 75 11.86 13.35 0.61
N ILE A 76 12.65 12.28 0.43
CA ILE A 76 13.78 12.26 -0.50
C ILE A 76 13.26 12.35 -1.94
N SER A 77 12.27 11.54 -2.32
CA SER A 77 11.64 11.56 -3.64
C SER A 77 11.15 12.96 -4.03
N ARG A 78 10.38 13.62 -3.14
CA ARG A 78 9.93 15.00 -3.35
C ARG A 78 11.09 15.98 -3.47
N SER A 79 12.16 15.76 -2.71
CA SER A 79 13.35 16.61 -2.77
C SER A 79 14.05 16.53 -4.13
N LEU A 80 14.09 15.35 -4.73
CA LEU A 80 14.67 15.10 -6.05
C LEU A 80 13.74 15.58 -7.18
N ALA A 81 12.43 15.45 -6.98
CA ALA A 81 11.41 15.80 -7.95
C ALA A 81 11.13 17.31 -8.10
N ARG A 82 11.79 18.19 -7.35
CA ARG A 82 11.49 19.65 -7.29
C ARG A 82 11.57 20.39 -8.63
N HIS A 83 12.19 19.78 -9.64
CA HIS A 83 12.48 20.44 -10.91
C HIS A 83 11.76 19.84 -12.13
N THR A 84 11.13 18.66 -12.01
CA THR A 84 10.49 18.00 -13.16
C THR A 84 9.30 17.15 -12.74
N ASP A 85 8.15 17.42 -13.34
CA ASP A 85 6.90 16.70 -13.05
C ASP A 85 6.97 15.21 -13.44
N ASP A 86 7.63 14.88 -14.55
CA ASP A 86 7.83 13.49 -14.97
C ASP A 86 8.70 12.71 -13.96
N LEU A 87 9.72 13.35 -13.39
CA LEU A 87 10.54 12.74 -12.34
C LEU A 87 9.72 12.52 -11.07
N ALA A 88 8.80 13.44 -10.73
CA ALA A 88 7.88 13.26 -9.61
C ALA A 88 7.00 12.01 -9.80
N ILE A 89 6.49 11.79 -11.01
CA ILE A 89 5.65 10.64 -11.34
C ILE A 89 6.46 9.34 -11.27
N VAL A 90 7.64 9.29 -11.88
CA VAL A 90 8.51 8.10 -11.84
C VAL A 90 8.89 7.74 -10.40
N LEU A 91 9.33 8.73 -9.60
CA LEU A 91 9.67 8.51 -8.20
C LEU A 91 8.43 8.15 -7.36
N GLY A 92 7.26 8.67 -7.70
CA GLY A 92 5.99 8.29 -7.11
C GLY A 92 5.65 6.82 -7.34
N VAL A 93 5.70 6.36 -8.60
CA VAL A 93 5.49 4.95 -8.97
C VAL A 93 6.51 4.05 -8.29
N LEU A 94 7.78 4.45 -8.25
CA LEU A 94 8.83 3.69 -7.58
C LEU A 94 8.58 3.58 -6.07
N SER A 95 8.16 4.68 -5.43
CA SER A 95 7.81 4.68 -4.00
C SER A 95 6.65 3.73 -3.70
N ILE A 96 5.62 3.70 -4.56
CA ILE A 96 4.50 2.77 -4.44
C ILE A 96 4.95 1.32 -4.74
N ALA A 97 5.89 1.11 -5.66
CA ALA A 97 6.45 -0.22 -5.94
C ALA A 97 7.25 -0.77 -4.75
N VAL A 98 8.08 0.05 -4.09
CA VAL A 98 8.77 -0.34 -2.85
C VAL A 98 7.76 -0.68 -1.76
N HIS A 99 6.68 0.08 -1.66
CA HIS A 99 5.60 -0.23 -0.73
C HIS A 99 4.94 -1.59 -1.02
N ALA A 100 4.60 -1.87 -2.29
CA ALA A 100 4.02 -3.14 -2.72
C ALA A 100 4.97 -4.34 -2.52
N LEU A 101 6.29 -4.12 -2.63
CA LEU A 101 7.31 -5.12 -2.31
C LEU A 101 7.23 -5.53 -0.84
N LEU A 102 7.17 -4.56 0.08
CA LEU A 102 7.08 -4.82 1.51
C LEU A 102 5.74 -5.49 1.87
N GLU A 103 4.65 -5.04 1.27
CA GLU A 103 3.33 -5.65 1.47
C GLU A 103 3.28 -7.10 0.96
N GLY A 104 3.89 -7.38 -0.19
CA GLY A 104 4.00 -8.73 -0.77
C GLY A 104 4.64 -9.73 0.19
N GLY A 105 5.71 -9.33 0.88
CA GLY A 105 6.38 -10.19 1.86
C GLY A 105 5.53 -10.51 3.07
N ALA A 106 4.52 -9.70 3.39
CA ALA A 106 3.61 -9.92 4.52
C ALA A 106 2.38 -10.76 4.15
N LEU A 107 2.27 -11.19 2.89
CA LEU A 107 1.17 -12.00 2.36
C LEU A 107 1.47 -13.50 2.35
N THR A 108 2.59 -13.94 2.93
CA THR A 108 2.95 -15.36 2.99
C THR A 108 2.00 -16.14 3.88
N PRO A 109 1.79 -17.45 3.66
CA PRO A 109 0.90 -18.26 4.50
C PRO A 109 1.30 -18.28 5.98
N ALA A 110 2.59 -18.14 6.27
CA ALA A 110 3.12 -18.10 7.63
C ALA A 110 2.81 -16.77 8.35
N THR A 111 2.60 -15.69 7.58
CA THR A 111 2.43 -14.34 8.13
C THR A 111 0.97 -13.91 8.07
N ALA A 112 0.30 -13.96 6.91
CA ALA A 112 -0.95 -13.26 6.67
C ALA A 112 -2.14 -13.77 7.51
N SER A 113 -2.58 -12.98 8.49
CA SER A 113 -3.88 -13.19 9.13
C SER A 113 -5.02 -12.89 8.16
N ALA A 114 -6.18 -13.52 8.33
CA ALA A 114 -7.33 -13.28 7.45
C ALA A 114 -7.78 -11.79 7.44
N PRO A 115 -7.89 -11.08 8.58
CA PRO A 115 -8.22 -9.65 8.59
C PRO A 115 -7.17 -8.79 7.87
N PHE A 116 -5.88 -9.09 8.08
CA PHE A 116 -4.79 -8.40 7.39
C PHE A 116 -4.88 -8.59 5.87
N ALA A 117 -5.05 -9.84 5.42
CA ALA A 117 -5.20 -10.15 4.00
C ALA A 117 -6.38 -9.42 3.36
N VAL A 118 -7.54 -9.36 4.02
CA VAL A 118 -8.72 -8.64 3.50
C VAL A 118 -8.45 -7.15 3.39
N ALA A 119 -7.84 -6.53 4.40
CA ALA A 119 -7.51 -5.11 4.38
C ALA A 119 -6.51 -4.77 3.26
N VAL A 120 -5.49 -5.60 3.08
CA VAL A 120 -4.51 -5.51 1.98
C VAL A 120 -5.22 -5.63 0.63
N ILE A 121 -6.05 -6.66 0.42
CA ILE A 121 -6.80 -6.85 -0.83
C ILE A 121 -7.63 -5.60 -1.15
N LEU A 122 -8.38 -5.09 -0.19
CA LEU A 122 -9.28 -3.96 -0.40
C LEU A 122 -8.53 -2.65 -0.63
N HIS A 123 -7.44 -2.41 0.09
CA HIS A 123 -6.55 -1.27 -0.16
C HIS A 123 -5.95 -1.29 -1.57
N ARG A 124 -5.53 -2.47 -2.04
CA ARG A 124 -4.88 -2.63 -3.35
C ARG A 124 -5.80 -2.35 -4.54
N VAL A 125 -7.11 -2.51 -4.38
CA VAL A 125 -8.10 -2.04 -5.37
C VAL A 125 -7.96 -0.52 -5.56
N ALA A 126 -7.87 0.23 -4.47
CA ALA A 126 -7.69 1.68 -4.50
C ALA A 126 -6.35 2.06 -5.15
N VAL A 127 -5.28 1.35 -4.82
CA VAL A 127 -3.95 1.59 -5.41
C VAL A 127 -3.98 1.42 -6.93
N GLY A 128 -4.64 0.37 -7.43
CA GLY A 128 -4.79 0.16 -8.88
C GLY A 128 -5.55 1.29 -9.57
N LEU A 129 -6.63 1.76 -8.96
CA LEU A 129 -7.41 2.90 -9.44
C LEU A 129 -6.57 4.18 -9.47
N LEU A 130 -5.84 4.46 -8.40
CA LEU A 130 -5.00 5.65 -8.26
C LEU A 130 -3.88 5.70 -9.31
N ILE A 131 -3.17 4.58 -9.51
CA ILE A 131 -2.09 4.49 -10.50
C ILE A 131 -2.65 4.74 -11.91
N TRP A 132 -3.79 4.13 -12.22
CA TRP A 132 -4.41 4.29 -13.52
C TRP A 132 -4.85 5.74 -13.76
N TRP A 133 -5.55 6.34 -12.80
CA TRP A 133 -5.98 7.74 -12.86
C TRP A 133 -4.81 8.72 -12.98
N LEU A 134 -3.67 8.42 -12.35
CA LEU A 134 -2.50 9.30 -12.37
C LEU A 134 -1.78 9.28 -13.73
N LEU A 135 -1.60 8.09 -14.30
CA LEU A 135 -0.74 7.84 -15.46
C LEU A 135 -1.49 7.92 -16.79
N GLU A 136 -2.72 7.39 -16.88
CA GLU A 136 -3.42 7.28 -18.16
C GLU A 136 -3.73 8.64 -18.81
N PRO A 137 -4.24 9.66 -18.09
CA PRO A 137 -4.56 10.94 -18.71
C PRO A 137 -3.34 11.76 -19.15
N ARG A 138 -2.17 11.51 -18.56
CA ARG A 138 -0.94 12.30 -18.79
C ARG A 138 0.06 11.62 -19.73
N HIS A 139 0.20 10.30 -19.60
CA HIS A 139 1.24 9.51 -20.29
C HIS A 139 0.65 8.34 -21.09
N GLY A 140 -0.68 8.24 -21.14
CA GLY A 140 -1.41 7.24 -21.91
C GLY A 140 -1.47 5.86 -21.25
N VAL A 141 -2.23 4.98 -21.91
CA VAL A 141 -2.54 3.62 -21.42
C VAL A 141 -1.28 2.77 -21.22
N ALA A 142 -0.26 2.92 -22.07
CA ALA A 142 0.97 2.14 -21.97
C ALA A 142 1.73 2.42 -20.65
N ALA A 143 1.83 3.68 -20.24
CA ALA A 143 2.44 4.06 -18.98
C ALA A 143 1.62 3.58 -17.78
N ALA A 144 0.29 3.70 -17.84
CA ALA A 144 -0.60 3.20 -16.80
C ALA A 144 -0.49 1.68 -16.61
N MET A 145 -0.45 0.92 -17.70
CA MET A 145 -0.20 -0.53 -17.69
C MET A 145 1.16 -0.87 -17.10
N ALA A 146 2.21 -0.12 -17.47
CA ALA A 146 3.55 -0.30 -16.91
C ALA A 146 3.57 -0.05 -15.39
N GLY A 147 2.89 1.00 -14.92
CA GLY A 147 2.76 1.31 -13.49
C GLY A 147 2.09 0.19 -12.71
N VAL A 148 0.93 -0.31 -13.18
CA VAL A 148 0.22 -1.43 -12.55
C VAL A 148 1.07 -2.71 -12.61
N GLY A 149 1.73 -2.96 -13.74
CA GLY A 149 2.69 -4.05 -13.93
C GLY A 149 3.83 -4.03 -12.92
N ALA A 150 4.41 -2.86 -12.65
CA ALA A 150 5.47 -2.70 -11.66
C ALA A 150 5.00 -3.10 -10.25
N ILE A 151 3.76 -2.79 -9.87
CA ILE A 151 3.19 -3.20 -8.58
C ILE A 151 2.99 -4.71 -8.51
N LEU A 152 2.49 -5.33 -9.57
CA LEU A 152 2.32 -6.79 -9.66
C LEU A 152 3.67 -7.51 -9.50
N VAL A 153 4.69 -7.03 -10.20
CA VAL A 153 6.06 -7.57 -10.13
C VAL A 153 6.63 -7.38 -8.73
N ALA A 154 6.56 -6.17 -8.18
CA ALA A 154 7.07 -5.88 -6.83
C ALA A 154 6.39 -6.74 -5.76
N THR A 155 5.06 -6.89 -5.82
CA THR A 155 4.33 -7.78 -4.91
C THR A 155 4.83 -9.22 -4.99
N THR A 156 5.04 -9.72 -6.22
CA THR A 156 5.46 -11.11 -6.45
C THR A 156 6.87 -11.35 -5.92
N ILE A 157 7.80 -10.41 -6.19
CA ILE A 157 9.15 -10.45 -5.63
C ILE A 157 9.09 -10.40 -4.10
N GLY A 158 8.26 -9.52 -3.54
CA GLY A 158 8.06 -9.37 -2.11
C GLY A 158 7.58 -10.66 -1.45
N PHE A 159 6.57 -11.28 -2.04
CA PHE A 159 6.03 -12.56 -1.56
C PHE A 159 7.09 -13.67 -1.60
N ALA A 160 7.81 -13.81 -2.70
CA ALA A 160 8.87 -14.80 -2.84
C ALA A 160 10.00 -14.58 -1.82
N ALA A 161 10.45 -13.33 -1.67
CA ALA A 161 11.45 -12.97 -0.67
C ALA A 161 10.93 -13.23 0.76
N GLY A 162 9.67 -12.91 1.04
CA GLY A 162 9.04 -13.19 2.33
C GLY A 162 8.97 -14.69 2.65
N THR A 163 8.78 -15.55 1.66
CA THR A 163 8.78 -17.01 1.88
C THR A 163 10.16 -17.60 2.17
N GLU A 164 11.24 -16.91 1.78
CA GLU A 164 12.62 -17.39 1.96
C GLU A 164 13.34 -16.72 3.15
N ILE A 165 13.08 -15.43 3.39
CA ILE A 165 13.84 -14.60 4.31
C ILE A 165 13.23 -14.55 5.72
N LEU A 166 11.90 -14.62 5.83
CA LEU A 166 11.24 -14.50 7.12
C LEU A 166 11.45 -15.79 7.92
N PRO A 167 12.06 -15.72 9.12
CA PRO A 167 12.25 -16.89 9.97
C PRO A 167 10.90 -17.48 10.40
N ASP A 168 10.86 -18.79 10.67
CA ASP A 168 9.67 -19.51 11.16
C ASP A 168 9.25 -19.15 12.61
N GLY A 169 9.54 -17.93 13.07
CA GLY A 169 9.26 -17.45 14.43
C GLY A 169 8.11 -16.45 14.49
N HIS A 170 7.10 -16.75 15.32
CA HIS A 170 5.92 -15.90 15.56
C HIS A 170 6.26 -14.42 15.81
N GLY A 171 7.24 -14.12 16.67
CA GLY A 171 7.60 -12.74 16.99
C GLY A 171 8.25 -11.94 15.84
N ALA A 172 9.04 -12.58 14.97
CA ALA A 172 9.65 -11.89 13.83
C ALA A 172 8.59 -11.54 12.77
N ILE A 173 7.64 -12.46 12.57
CA ILE A 173 6.49 -12.30 11.67
C ILE A 173 5.59 -11.16 12.15
N GLU A 174 5.26 -11.11 13.43
CA GLU A 174 4.42 -10.06 14.02
C GLU A 174 5.07 -8.68 13.92
N LEU A 175 6.38 -8.57 14.19
CA LEU A 175 7.11 -7.32 14.03
C LEU A 175 7.15 -6.88 12.57
N TYR A 176 7.34 -7.81 11.64
CA TYR A 176 7.33 -7.48 10.22
C TYR A 176 5.92 -7.03 9.76
N GLN A 177 4.86 -7.69 10.22
CA GLN A 177 3.50 -7.25 9.93
C GLN A 177 3.15 -5.90 10.54
N ALA A 178 3.58 -5.64 11.76
CA ALA A 178 3.43 -4.34 12.40
C ALA A 178 4.20 -3.25 11.63
N PHE A 179 5.42 -3.56 11.16
CA PHE A 179 6.18 -2.69 10.27
C PHE A 179 5.44 -2.40 8.96
N VAL A 180 4.92 -3.43 8.28
CA VAL A 180 4.16 -3.27 7.04
C VAL A 180 2.84 -2.51 7.28
N ALA A 181 2.15 -2.76 8.38
CA ALA A 181 0.94 -2.03 8.76
C ALA A 181 1.24 -0.54 9.01
N GLY A 182 2.40 -0.22 9.60
CA GLY A 182 2.86 1.17 9.75
C GLY A 182 3.20 1.85 8.42
N SER A 183 3.81 1.14 7.49
CA SER A 183 4.09 1.68 6.15
C SER A 183 2.82 1.98 5.36
N LEU A 184 1.77 1.15 5.52
CA LEU A 184 0.42 1.37 4.98
C LEU A 184 -0.24 2.62 5.59
N LEU A 185 -0.08 2.82 6.90
CA LEU A 185 -0.68 3.94 7.61
C LEU A 185 -0.13 5.31 7.16
N HIS A 186 1.18 5.40 6.87
CA HIS A 186 1.82 6.63 6.40
C HIS A 186 1.19 7.16 5.11
N VAL A 187 0.90 6.27 4.15
CA VAL A 187 0.35 6.63 2.84
C VAL A 187 -1.05 7.24 2.97
N VAL A 188 -1.88 6.69 3.85
CA VAL A 188 -3.26 7.13 4.09
C VAL A 188 -3.34 8.55 4.64
N PHE A 189 -2.53 8.88 5.64
CA PHE A 189 -2.58 10.20 6.27
C PHE A 189 -2.04 11.33 5.37
N HIS A 190 -1.28 11.00 4.32
CA HIS A 190 -0.76 12.00 3.38
C HIS A 190 -1.72 12.34 2.23
N GLN A 191 -2.61 11.41 1.84
CA GLN A 191 -3.60 11.65 0.78
C GLN A 191 -4.74 12.59 1.21
N GLY A 192 -5.13 12.59 2.49
CA GLY A 192 -6.27 13.39 2.99
C GLY A 192 -6.09 14.91 3.06
N ARG A 193 -4.94 15.47 2.65
CA ARG A 193 -4.64 16.91 2.81
C ARG A 193 -4.56 17.73 1.51
N ARG A 194 -4.84 17.17 0.34
CA ARG A 194 -4.72 17.87 -0.96
C ARG A 194 -6.03 18.30 -1.65
N ASP A 195 -7.18 18.21 -0.97
CA ASP A 195 -8.49 18.57 -1.56
C ASP A 195 -9.04 19.95 -1.15
N HIS A 196 -8.25 20.81 -0.52
CA HIS A 196 -8.71 22.16 -0.15
C HIS A 196 -7.69 23.23 -0.56
N ARG A 197 -7.63 23.53 -1.87
CA ARG A 197 -7.27 24.87 -2.41
C ARG A 197 -7.43 24.89 -3.92
N HIS A 198 -8.68 25.06 -4.34
CA HIS A 198 -9.00 25.72 -5.60
C HIS A 198 -9.96 26.85 -5.23
N ASP A 199 -9.36 27.97 -4.81
CA ASP A 199 -9.92 29.31 -4.99
C ASP A 199 -8.97 30.05 -5.92
#